data_AF-A0A1V5L5Q4-F1
#
_entry.id   AF-A0A1V5L5Q4-F1
#
_cell.length_a   1.000
_cell.length_b   1.000
_cell.length_c   1.000
_cell.angle_alpha   90.00
_cell.angle_beta   90.00
_cell.angle_gamma   90.00
#
_symmetry.space_group_name_H-M   'P 1'
#
loop_
_entity.id
_entity.type
_entity.pdbx_description
1 polymer ?
#
loop_
_entity_poly.entity_id
_entity_poly.type
_entity_poly.pdbx_seq_one_letter_code
_entity_poly.pdbx_strand_id
1 'polypeptide(L)' 'MGTNPQLAEQIGRDAGVRVVTGLYTHSVSDPKGEAPTYIAMIEYNTRAIVEALR' A
#
# COMPACT_ATOMS: atom_id res chain seq x y z
N MET A 1 6.05 -11.86 6.82
CA MET A 1 5.73 -12.71 5.65
C MET A 1 5.20 -11.79 4.57
N GLY A 2 6.13 -11.27 3.77
CA GLY A 2 5.90 -10.15 2.87
C GLY A 2 5.45 -10.63 1.49
N THR A 3 4.49 -9.91 0.93
CA THR A 3 4.13 -9.94 -0.49
C THR A 3 5.37 -9.92 -1.38
N ASN A 4 5.34 -10.65 -2.50
CA ASN A 4 6.43 -10.65 -3.48
C ASN A 4 6.28 -9.43 -4.42
N PRO A 5 7.14 -8.40 -4.31
CA PRO A 5 7.02 -7.19 -5.13
C PRO A 5 7.23 -7.47 -6.62
N GLN A 6 8.08 -8.43 -6.97
CA GLN A 6 8.37 -8.79 -8.36
C GLN A 6 7.14 -9.37 -9.07
N LEU A 7 6.32 -10.14 -8.34
CA LEU A 7 5.07 -10.66 -8.86
C LEU A 7 4.05 -9.54 -9.13
N ALA A 8 3.93 -8.59 -8.19
CA ALA A 8 3.02 -7.44 -8.37
C ALA A 8 3.44 -6.59 -9.57
N GLU A 9 4.74 -6.33 -9.73
CA GLU A 9 5.28 -5.62 -10.90
C GLU A 9 5.04 -6.36 -12.21
N GLN A 10 5.21 -7.69 -12.23
CA GLN A 10 4.91 -8.49 -13.42
C GLN A 10 3.43 -8.35 -13.81
N ILE A 11 2.51 -8.54 -12.86
CA ILE A 11 1.07 -8.37 -13.11
C ILE A 11 0.76 -6.96 -13.62
N GLY A 12 1.41 -5.94 -13.04
CA GLY A 12 1.25 -4.55 -13.48
C GLY A 12 1.63 -4.35 -14.95
N ARG A 13 2.79 -4.91 -15.36
CA ARG A 13 3.23 -4.88 -16.78
C ARG A 13 2.26 -5.63 -17.69
N ASP A 14 1.88 -6.85 -17.31
CA ASP A 14 1.05 -7.74 -18.13
C ASP A 14 -0.37 -7.20 -18.32
N ALA A 15 -0.94 -6.57 -17.28
CA ALA A 15 -2.29 -6.00 -17.31
C ALA A 15 -2.34 -4.52 -17.72
N GLY A 16 -1.20 -3.86 -17.93
CA GLY A 16 -1.14 -2.44 -18.29
C GLY A 16 -1.63 -1.52 -17.15
N VAL A 17 -1.48 -1.94 -15.90
CA VAL A 17 -1.93 -1.20 -14.71
C VAL A 17 -0.76 -0.74 -13.85
N ARG A 18 -0.95 0.35 -13.13
CA ARG A 18 0.05 0.86 -12.19
C ARG A 18 -0.04 0.12 -10.85
N VAL A 19 1.10 -0.39 -10.37
CA VAL A 19 1.21 -0.97 -9.04
C VAL A 19 1.33 0.15 -8.00
N VAL A 20 0.48 0.12 -6.98
CA VAL A 20 0.56 1.01 -5.82
C VAL A 20 1.24 0.27 -4.67
N THR A 21 2.33 0.85 -4.16
CA THR A 21 3.15 0.28 -3.09
C THR A 21 3.00 1.07 -1.79
N GLY A 22 3.46 0.51 -0.67
CA GLY A 22 3.51 1.22 0.61
C GLY A 22 2.24 1.12 1.47
N LEU A 23 1.24 0.36 1.03
CA LEU A 23 0.08 0.05 1.87
C LEU A 23 0.49 -0.82 3.06
N TYR A 24 -0.03 -0.49 4.23
CA TYR A 24 0.14 -1.28 5.44
C TYR A 24 -0.92 -2.38 5.50
N THR A 25 -0.50 -3.66 5.55
CA THR A 25 -1.41 -4.81 5.44
C THR A 25 -1.45 -5.73 6.66
N HIS A 26 -0.36 -5.80 7.44
CA HIS A 26 -0.21 -6.75 8.55
C HIS A 26 0.16 -6.10 9.88
N SER A 27 0.55 -4.81 9.87
CA SER A 27 0.95 -4.08 11.07
C SER A 27 0.86 -2.57 10.84
N VAL A 28 0.62 -1.84 11.93
CA VAL A 28 0.84 -0.39 12.01
C VAL A 28 2.33 -0.08 11.86
N SER A 29 2.66 1.17 11.54
CA SER A 29 4.05 1.64 11.54
C SER A 29 4.58 1.83 12.96
N ASP A 30 5.88 2.10 13.07
CA ASP A 30 6.45 2.66 14.30
C ASP A 30 5.73 3.96 14.73
N PRO A 31 5.85 4.36 16.00
CA PRO A 31 5.21 5.58 16.52
C PRO A 31 5.57 6.88 15.79
N LYS A 32 6.66 6.90 15.02
CA LYS A 32 7.11 8.04 14.20
C LYS A 32 6.79 7.89 12.71
N GLY A 33 6.15 6.79 12.31
CA GLY A 33 5.77 6.52 10.93
C GLY A 33 4.41 7.12 10.56
N GLU A 34 3.98 6.87 9.32
CA GLU A 34 2.75 7.42 8.74
C GLU A 34 1.45 6.78 9.26
N ALA A 35 1.56 5.61 9.90
CA ALA A 35 0.43 4.79 10.31
C ALA A 35 0.59 4.23 11.73
N PRO A 36 0.85 5.06 12.77
CA PRO A 36 1.22 4.57 14.10
C PRO A 36 0.05 3.95 14.88
N THR A 37 -1.19 4.14 14.41
CA THR A 37 -2.41 3.54 14.97
C THR A 37 -3.21 2.87 13.87
N TYR A 38 -4.13 1.99 14.24
CA TYR A 38 -5.00 1.34 13.27
C TYR A 38 -5.85 2.34 12.47
N ILE A 39 -6.36 3.40 13.11
CA ILE A 39 -7.14 4.44 12.42
C ILE A 39 -6.24 5.18 11.42
N ALA A 40 -5.05 5.63 11.84
CA ALA A 40 -4.09 6.29 10.96
C ALA A 40 -3.68 5.40 9.77
N MET A 41 -3.54 4.09 10.01
CA MET A 41 -3.26 3.11 8.96
C MET A 41 -4.36 3.04 7.91
N ILE A 42 -5.64 2.99 8.35
CA ILE A 42 -6.77 2.98 7.43
C ILE A 42 -6.87 4.31 6.68
N GLU A 43 -6.72 5.45 7.35
CA GLU A 43 -6.73 6.77 6.71
C GLU A 43 -5.62 6.90 5.65
N TYR A 44 -4.40 6.49 5.99
CA TYR A 44 -3.26 6.48 5.06
C TYR A 44 -3.54 5.61 3.84
N ASN A 45 -3.95 4.35 4.06
CA ASN A 45 -4.23 3.41 2.97
C ASN A 45 -5.38 3.91 2.09
N THR A 46 -6.46 4.42 2.68
CA THR A 46 -7.61 4.96 1.95
C THR A 46 -7.19 6.14 1.08
N ARG A 47 -6.40 7.08 1.61
CA ARG A 47 -5.88 8.21 0.83
C ARG A 47 -5.04 7.73 -0.36
N ALA A 48 -4.10 6.81 -0.13
CA ALA A 48 -3.25 6.28 -1.19
C ALA A 48 -4.06 5.57 -2.30
N ILE A 49 -5.10 4.82 -1.92
CA ILE A 49 -6.01 4.16 -2.88
C ILE A 49 -6.81 5.19 -3.67
N VAL A 50 -7.43 6.16 -3.00
CA VAL A 50 -8.25 7.19 -3.67
C VAL A 50 -7.42 8.05 -4.61
N GLU A 51 -6.22 8.46 -4.19
CA GLU A 51 -5.28 9.18 -5.05
C GLU A 51 -4.86 8.36 -6.26
N ALA A 52 -4.72 7.04 -6.10
CA ALA A 52 -4.34 6.18 -7.19
C ALA A 52 -5.45 5.96 -8.26
N LEU A 53 -6.70 6.25 -7.91
CA LEU A 53 -7.86 6.14 -8.81
C LEU A 53 -8.20 7.45 -9.53
N ARG A 54 -7.52 8.55 -9.20
CA ARG A 54 -7.61 9.82 -9.92
C ARG A 54 -6.74 9.78 -11.18
#